data_AF-A0A8D8D6R6-F1
#
_entry.id   AF-A0A8D8D6R6-F1
#
_cell.length_a   1.000
_cell.length_b   1.000
_cell.length_c   1.000
_cell.angle_alpha   90.00
_cell.angle_beta   90.00
_cell.angle_gamma   90.00
#
_symmetry.space_group_name_H-M   'P 1'
#
loop_
_entity.id
_entity.type
_entity.pdbx_description
1 polymer ?
#
loop_
_entity_poly.entity_id
_entity_poly.type
_entity_poly.pdbx_seq_one_letter_code
_entity_poly.pdbx_strand_id
1 'polypeptide(L)'
;MFSTFLSNEIRFMLVIEQDSSETNTPNFRTESGSIDWDKVRQFFEPDIVSHNEPLSHQYCTALTPKFHQFLKSFSTITPPNHLQWTNRLDLLNNVLSQRSCTLTNLLILTSIVEYSLGNLFLTQTGGITPPHLLRDLLMTDALTNLLGETTIFLLRVLLGSPNGINLRNLVWHGFPSEGEVSGLYRNFLVEMLNSIGGRLEELGFVVEFRSCLQESNLLVRKMNLPRFDVALLEEVVTSSSELQEIQRAGWLRSIALYKEGQFYCCVCMVLPQLEMFLRILYGGLYGRDFRAKIDEYYIIMDTIFEEFESVTEARNRMHDYFRIDLLEAMYDLLSAIKGPRLRDKLSHGELQSTDIDENVANGVLLLSYVILTNDSSFE
;
A
#
# COMPACT_ATOMS: atom_id res chain seq x y z
N MET A 1 15.97 18.18 9.76
CA MET A 1 15.86 16.95 8.94
C MET A 1 15.08 15.95 9.77
N PHE A 2 13.98 15.36 9.26
CA PHE A 2 13.17 14.44 10.04
C PHE A 2 13.76 13.03 9.95
N SER A 3 13.66 12.28 11.04
CA SER A 3 14.06 10.87 11.12
C SER A 3 12.90 9.90 10.86
N THR A 4 11.68 10.41 10.69
CA THR A 4 10.46 9.62 10.44
C THR A 4 9.32 10.53 9.95
N PHE A 5 8.40 9.98 9.14
CA PHE A 5 7.15 10.63 8.75
C PHE A 5 5.93 10.11 9.52
N LEU A 6 6.16 9.34 10.57
CA LEU A 6 5.13 8.71 11.38
C LEU A 6 5.07 9.39 12.74
N SER A 7 3.87 9.58 13.29
CA SER A 7 3.72 9.93 14.71
C SER A 7 4.19 8.79 15.61
N ASN A 8 4.46 9.07 16.88
CA ASN A 8 4.92 8.05 17.82
C ASN A 8 3.90 6.92 18.00
N GLU A 9 2.61 7.26 17.94
CA GLU A 9 1.49 6.34 18.06
C GLU A 9 1.44 5.36 16.88
N ILE A 10 1.61 5.87 15.64
CA ILE A 10 1.66 5.01 14.46
C ILE A 10 2.94 4.15 14.48
N ARG A 11 4.08 4.71 14.91
CA ARG A 11 5.32 3.92 15.06
C ARG A 11 5.16 2.80 16.07
N PHE A 12 4.51 3.07 17.20
CA PHE A 12 4.17 2.06 18.20
C PHE A 12 3.32 0.94 17.60
N MET A 13 2.42 1.24 16.67
CA MET A 13 1.67 0.19 15.97
C MET A 13 2.53 -0.60 14.98
N LEU A 14 3.42 0.05 14.21
CA LEU A 14 4.13 -0.59 13.10
C LEU A 14 5.42 -1.33 13.49
N VAL A 15 6.05 -0.93 14.60
CA VAL A 15 7.30 -1.53 15.08
C VAL A 15 6.97 -2.58 16.14
N ILE A 16 7.37 -3.81 15.88
CA ILE A 16 7.18 -4.94 16.81
C ILE A 16 8.56 -5.34 17.32
N GLU A 17 8.79 -5.15 18.62
CA GLU A 17 10.05 -5.52 19.27
C GLU A 17 10.26 -7.04 19.20
N GLN A 18 11.45 -7.44 18.76
CA GLN A 18 11.90 -8.83 18.85
C GLN A 18 12.39 -9.08 20.27
N ASP A 19 11.53 -9.59 21.15
CA ASP A 19 11.98 -10.03 22.48
C ASP A 19 12.89 -11.25 22.34
N SER A 20 14.09 -11.17 22.92
CA SER A 20 15.04 -12.29 23.02
C SER A 20 14.61 -13.39 24.02
N SER A 21 13.47 -13.24 24.69
CA SER A 21 12.90 -14.26 25.59
C SER A 21 11.72 -14.98 24.94
N GLU A 22 12.02 -16.04 24.20
CA GLU A 22 11.09 -16.95 23.50
C GLU A 22 10.12 -17.76 24.40
N THR A 23 9.85 -17.34 25.62
CA THR A 23 9.05 -18.15 26.55
C THR A 23 7.58 -17.70 26.52
N ASN A 24 6.75 -18.39 25.73
CA ASN A 24 5.27 -18.34 25.65
C ASN A 24 4.61 -17.47 24.56
N THR A 25 5.13 -17.44 23.32
CA THR A 25 4.28 -16.99 22.19
C THR A 25 3.22 -18.05 21.89
N PRO A 26 1.91 -17.74 21.94
CA PRO A 26 0.87 -18.72 21.62
C PRO A 26 1.01 -19.21 20.17
N ASN A 27 0.86 -20.51 19.94
CA ASN A 27 0.92 -21.05 18.58
C ASN A 27 -0.47 -20.97 17.90
N PHE A 28 -0.59 -20.09 16.91
CA PHE A 28 -1.80 -19.90 16.09
C PHE A 28 -1.75 -20.65 14.76
N ARG A 29 -0.86 -21.65 14.63
CA ARG A 29 -0.75 -22.50 13.44
C ARG A 29 -1.33 -23.88 13.69
N THR A 30 -1.93 -24.45 12.65
CA THR A 30 -2.31 -25.87 12.58
C THR A 30 -1.07 -26.74 12.36
N GLU A 31 -1.23 -28.06 12.43
CA GLU A 31 -0.16 -29.01 12.09
C GLU A 31 0.29 -28.91 10.62
N SER A 32 -0.63 -28.53 9.72
CA SER A 32 -0.34 -28.22 8.31
C SER A 32 0.38 -26.89 8.09
N GLY A 33 0.53 -26.08 9.14
CA GLY A 33 1.20 -24.79 9.12
C GLY A 33 0.31 -23.60 8.73
N SER A 34 -0.96 -23.81 8.37
CA SER A 34 -1.93 -22.73 8.13
C SER A 34 -2.41 -22.09 9.44
N ILE A 35 -3.14 -20.97 9.34
CA ILE A 35 -3.72 -20.30 10.52
C ILE A 35 -4.81 -21.18 11.15
N ASP A 36 -4.71 -21.42 12.46
CA ASP A 36 -5.71 -22.10 13.28
C ASP A 36 -6.78 -21.08 13.73
N TRP A 37 -7.80 -20.89 12.89
CA TRP A 37 -8.83 -19.87 13.11
C TRP A 37 -9.66 -20.08 14.39
N ASP A 38 -9.75 -21.30 14.92
CA ASP A 38 -10.46 -21.56 16.17
C ASP A 38 -9.66 -21.01 17.36
N LYS A 39 -8.34 -21.25 17.39
CA LYS A 39 -7.45 -20.62 18.38
C LYS A 39 -7.42 -19.10 18.25
N VAL A 40 -7.38 -18.58 17.02
CA VAL A 40 -7.41 -17.12 16.79
C VAL A 40 -8.73 -16.52 17.29
N ARG A 41 -9.87 -17.17 17.01
CA ARG A 41 -11.18 -16.73 17.49
C ARG A 41 -11.22 -16.72 19.01
N GLN A 42 -10.80 -17.79 19.68
CA GLN A 42 -10.75 -17.85 21.15
C GLN A 42 -9.85 -16.76 21.73
N PHE A 43 -8.71 -16.48 21.09
CA PHE A 43 -7.79 -15.47 21.55
C PHE A 43 -8.37 -14.06 21.45
N PHE A 44 -9.09 -13.73 20.37
CA PHE A 44 -9.69 -12.40 20.15
C PHE A 44 -11.18 -12.32 20.53
N GLU A 45 -11.80 -13.36 21.06
CA GLU A 45 -13.24 -13.38 21.36
C GLU A 45 -13.77 -12.15 22.11
N PRO A 46 -13.14 -11.66 23.21
CA PRO A 46 -13.64 -10.47 23.91
C PRO A 46 -13.41 -9.16 23.15
N ASP A 47 -12.63 -9.20 22.08
CA ASP A 47 -12.19 -8.05 21.29
C ASP A 47 -12.97 -7.92 19.97
N ILE A 48 -13.59 -9.00 19.47
CA ILE A 48 -14.24 -8.96 18.15
C ILE A 48 -15.38 -7.93 18.17
N VAL A 49 -15.18 -6.86 17.39
CA VAL A 49 -16.22 -5.89 17.03
C VAL A 49 -16.83 -6.31 15.72
N SER A 50 -18.16 -6.33 15.65
CA SER A 50 -18.84 -6.80 14.44
C SER A 50 -18.49 -5.95 13.22
N HIS A 51 -18.49 -6.56 12.03
CA HIS A 51 -18.11 -5.93 10.77
C HIS A 51 -18.95 -4.68 10.44
N ASN A 52 -20.21 -4.64 10.88
CA ASN A 52 -21.12 -3.51 10.69
C ASN A 52 -20.92 -2.36 11.70
N GLU A 53 -20.10 -2.56 12.75
CA GLU A 53 -19.81 -1.54 13.76
C GLU A 53 -18.42 -0.92 13.53
N PRO A 54 -18.27 0.41 13.62
CA PRO A 54 -16.98 1.07 13.38
C PRO A 54 -15.96 0.76 14.48
N LEU A 55 -14.70 0.57 14.08
CA LEU A 55 -13.57 0.52 15.02
C LEU A 55 -13.16 1.94 15.41
N SER A 56 -12.91 2.20 16.70
CA SER A 56 -12.35 3.49 17.17
C SER A 56 -10.82 3.43 17.30
N HIS A 57 -10.15 4.57 17.18
CA HIS A 57 -8.68 4.61 17.27
C HIS A 57 -8.21 4.23 18.68
N GLN A 58 -8.93 4.67 19.72
CA GLN A 58 -8.62 4.33 21.11
C GLN A 58 -8.64 2.82 21.34
N TYR A 59 -9.66 2.16 20.76
CA TYR A 59 -9.81 0.72 20.81
C TYR A 59 -8.65 0.01 20.07
N CYS A 60 -8.34 0.40 18.84
CA CYS A 60 -7.24 -0.21 18.07
C CYS A 60 -5.86 0.01 18.73
N THR A 61 -5.62 1.18 19.32
CA THR A 61 -4.40 1.46 20.10
C THR A 61 -4.30 0.54 21.31
N ALA A 62 -5.39 0.36 22.06
CA ALA A 62 -5.43 -0.54 23.21
C ALA A 62 -5.22 -2.02 22.82
N LEU A 63 -5.71 -2.42 21.64
CA LEU A 63 -5.55 -3.78 21.10
C LEU A 63 -4.13 -4.08 20.58
N THR A 64 -3.34 -3.04 20.27
CA THR A 64 -2.05 -3.16 19.58
C THR A 64 -1.07 -4.14 20.25
N PRO A 65 -0.84 -4.12 21.58
CA PRO A 65 0.06 -5.09 22.23
C PRO A 65 -0.38 -6.55 22.03
N LYS A 66 -1.69 -6.80 22.11
CA LYS A 66 -2.26 -8.14 21.91
C LYS A 66 -2.15 -8.57 20.45
N PHE A 67 -2.36 -7.64 19.51
CA PHE A 67 -2.17 -7.89 18.09
C PHE A 67 -0.70 -8.16 17.73
N HIS A 68 0.25 -7.45 18.35
CA HIS A 68 1.68 -7.73 18.23
C HIS A 68 2.06 -9.11 18.73
N GLN A 69 1.53 -9.54 19.88
CA GLN A 69 1.74 -10.90 20.39
C GLN A 69 1.24 -11.95 19.40
N PHE A 70 0.09 -11.71 18.77
CA PHE A 70 -0.44 -12.56 17.72
C PHE A 70 0.46 -12.59 16.47
N LEU A 71 0.95 -11.43 16.01
CA LEU A 71 1.84 -11.34 14.86
C LEU A 71 3.19 -12.03 15.09
N LYS A 72 3.70 -12.07 16.33
CA LYS A 72 4.94 -12.79 16.69
C LYS A 72 4.86 -14.29 16.38
N SER A 73 3.68 -14.88 16.29
CA SER A 73 3.48 -16.29 15.89
C SER A 73 3.72 -16.55 14.39
N PHE A 74 3.89 -15.49 13.60
CA PHE A 74 4.17 -15.52 12.16
C PHE A 74 5.58 -15.01 11.85
N SER A 75 6.57 -15.36 12.70
CA SER A 75 7.98 -14.99 12.52
C SER A 75 8.61 -15.59 11.25
N THR A 76 8.13 -16.75 10.83
CA THR A 76 8.49 -17.43 9.59
C THR A 76 7.26 -17.59 8.70
N ILE A 77 7.49 -17.78 7.40
CA ILE A 77 6.45 -18.14 6.43
C ILE A 77 6.53 -19.64 6.19
N THR A 78 5.42 -20.35 6.35
CA THR A 78 5.29 -21.73 5.87
C THR A 78 5.10 -21.70 4.35
N PRO A 79 5.74 -22.60 3.57
CA PRO A 79 5.57 -22.64 2.13
C PRO A 79 4.08 -22.66 1.75
N PRO A 80 3.55 -21.58 1.14
CA PRO A 80 2.13 -21.47 0.89
C PRO A 80 1.76 -22.30 -0.35
N ASN A 81 0.66 -23.02 -0.27
CA ASN A 81 0.16 -23.95 -1.29
C ASN A 81 -1.22 -23.58 -1.83
N HIS A 82 -1.90 -22.61 -1.21
CA HIS A 82 -3.28 -22.21 -1.51
C HIS A 82 -3.35 -20.75 -1.97
N LEU A 83 -2.46 -20.32 -2.87
CA LEU A 83 -2.43 -18.92 -3.36
C LEU A 83 -3.04 -18.73 -4.75
N GLN A 84 -3.44 -19.82 -5.42
CA GLN A 84 -3.92 -19.79 -6.81
C GLN A 84 -5.19 -18.93 -6.96
N TRP A 85 -6.04 -18.92 -5.93
CA TRP A 85 -7.30 -18.15 -5.89
C TRP A 85 -7.10 -16.63 -6.00
N THR A 86 -5.89 -16.11 -5.79
CA THR A 86 -5.60 -14.67 -5.93
C THR A 86 -5.47 -14.23 -7.39
N ASN A 87 -5.16 -15.16 -8.30
CA ASN A 87 -4.76 -14.86 -9.68
C ASN A 87 -3.62 -13.82 -9.78
N ARG A 88 -2.66 -13.90 -8.83
CA ARG A 88 -1.48 -13.02 -8.69
C ARG A 88 -0.22 -13.79 -8.28
N LEU A 89 -0.07 -15.04 -8.72
CA LEU A 89 1.04 -15.91 -8.31
C LEU A 89 2.41 -15.36 -8.74
N ASP A 90 2.49 -14.70 -9.88
CA ASP A 90 3.69 -14.02 -10.38
C ASP A 90 4.20 -12.97 -9.38
N LEU A 91 3.31 -12.11 -8.89
CA LEU A 91 3.65 -11.10 -7.88
C LEU A 91 3.95 -11.73 -6.52
N LEU A 92 3.19 -12.74 -6.11
CA LEU A 92 3.43 -13.46 -4.85
C LEU A 92 4.77 -14.20 -4.85
N ASN A 93 5.17 -14.80 -5.96
CA ASN A 93 6.47 -15.45 -6.10
C ASN A 93 7.62 -14.46 -5.89
N ASN A 94 7.48 -13.22 -6.39
CA ASN A 94 8.46 -12.17 -6.13
C ASN A 94 8.54 -11.85 -4.62
N VAL A 95 7.40 -11.72 -3.95
CA VAL A 95 7.34 -11.50 -2.49
C VAL A 95 7.98 -12.65 -1.70
N LEU A 96 7.68 -13.90 -2.09
CA LEU A 96 8.17 -15.12 -1.43
C LEU A 96 9.67 -15.34 -1.67
N SER A 97 10.20 -14.88 -2.79
CA SER A 97 11.65 -14.96 -3.09
C SER A 97 12.51 -14.09 -2.16
N GLN A 98 11.89 -13.18 -1.39
CA GLN A 98 12.54 -12.23 -0.49
C GLN A 98 13.61 -11.34 -1.16
N ARG A 99 13.57 -11.19 -2.49
CA ARG A 99 14.50 -10.33 -3.24
C ARG A 99 14.23 -8.83 -3.02
N SER A 100 13.01 -8.49 -2.60
CA SER A 100 12.58 -7.12 -2.35
C SER A 100 12.49 -6.82 -0.85
N CYS A 101 12.64 -5.55 -0.49
CA CYS A 101 12.61 -5.11 0.90
C CYS A 101 11.19 -5.19 1.47
N THR A 102 11.04 -5.02 2.78
CA THR A 102 9.75 -5.21 3.46
C THR A 102 8.69 -4.25 2.92
N LEU A 103 9.06 -2.99 2.68
CA LEU A 103 8.11 -2.00 2.16
C LEU A 103 7.59 -2.37 0.76
N THR A 104 8.46 -2.81 -0.16
CA THR A 104 8.05 -3.25 -1.50
C THR A 104 7.07 -4.42 -1.42
N ASN A 105 7.35 -5.39 -0.56
CA ASN A 105 6.48 -6.55 -0.39
C ASN A 105 5.12 -6.16 0.19
N LEU A 106 5.07 -5.19 1.11
CA LEU A 106 3.80 -4.70 1.68
C LEU A 106 2.98 -3.92 0.66
N LEU A 107 3.60 -3.09 -0.18
CA LEU A 107 2.91 -2.42 -1.29
C LEU A 107 2.22 -3.45 -2.19
N ILE A 108 2.95 -4.48 -2.60
CA ILE A 108 2.42 -5.57 -3.45
C ILE A 108 1.31 -6.35 -2.72
N LEU A 109 1.58 -6.81 -1.49
CA LEU A 109 0.63 -7.65 -0.74
C LEU A 109 -0.68 -6.93 -0.42
N THR A 110 -0.62 -5.66 -0.02
CA THR A 110 -1.83 -4.90 0.30
C THR A 110 -2.72 -4.72 -0.93
N SER A 111 -2.13 -4.48 -2.10
CA SER A 111 -2.86 -4.45 -3.38
C SER A 111 -3.44 -5.80 -3.78
N ILE A 112 -2.70 -6.90 -3.58
CA ILE A 112 -3.20 -8.25 -3.84
C ILE A 112 -4.38 -8.58 -2.93
N VAL A 113 -4.30 -8.26 -1.63
CA VAL A 113 -5.40 -8.50 -0.68
C VAL A 113 -6.63 -7.72 -1.10
N GLU A 114 -6.51 -6.43 -1.36
CA GLU A 114 -7.62 -5.57 -1.78
C GLU A 114 -8.28 -6.10 -3.07
N TYR A 115 -7.46 -6.44 -4.08
CA TYR A 115 -7.95 -7.00 -5.33
C TYR A 115 -8.66 -8.34 -5.15
N SER A 116 -8.06 -9.24 -4.37
CA SER A 116 -8.55 -10.60 -4.19
C SER A 116 -9.86 -10.62 -3.38
N LEU A 117 -9.97 -9.78 -2.33
CA LEU A 117 -11.22 -9.61 -1.59
C LEU A 117 -12.34 -9.04 -2.47
N GLY A 118 -12.01 -8.13 -3.39
CA GLY A 118 -12.96 -7.63 -4.38
C GLY A 118 -13.52 -8.75 -5.27
N ASN A 119 -12.68 -9.70 -5.70
CA ASN A 119 -13.15 -10.86 -6.47
C ASN A 119 -14.00 -11.83 -5.64
N LEU A 120 -13.67 -12.03 -4.37
CA LEU A 120 -14.52 -12.83 -3.47
C LEU A 120 -15.91 -12.20 -3.33
N PHE A 121 -15.98 -10.88 -3.15
CA PHE A 121 -17.25 -10.17 -3.08
C PHE A 121 -18.04 -10.29 -4.39
N LEU A 122 -17.39 -10.04 -5.54
CA LEU A 122 -17.99 -10.18 -6.86
C LEU A 122 -18.60 -11.58 -7.03
N THR A 123 -17.83 -12.61 -6.72
CA THR A 123 -18.24 -14.02 -6.83
C THR A 123 -19.42 -14.31 -5.90
N GLN A 124 -19.32 -13.93 -4.63
CA GLN A 124 -20.34 -14.19 -3.61
C GLN A 124 -21.68 -13.49 -3.90
N THR A 125 -21.64 -12.35 -4.59
CA THR A 125 -22.82 -11.54 -4.90
C THR A 125 -23.38 -11.76 -6.30
N GLY A 126 -22.78 -12.64 -7.10
CA GLY A 126 -23.23 -12.92 -8.47
C GLY A 126 -22.95 -11.78 -9.46
N GLY A 127 -21.81 -11.09 -9.30
CA GLY A 127 -21.33 -10.09 -10.25
C GLY A 127 -21.56 -8.62 -9.86
N ILE A 128 -21.94 -8.32 -8.62
CA ILE A 128 -22.07 -6.93 -8.16
C ILE A 128 -20.68 -6.30 -8.05
N THR A 129 -20.55 -5.07 -8.56
CA THR A 129 -19.30 -4.30 -8.46
C THR A 129 -18.90 -4.11 -6.98
N PRO A 130 -17.67 -4.48 -6.59
CA PRO A 130 -17.21 -4.29 -5.22
C PRO A 130 -17.20 -2.81 -4.80
N PRO A 131 -17.46 -2.49 -3.52
CA PRO A 131 -17.21 -1.15 -2.99
C PRO A 131 -15.80 -0.67 -3.31
N HIS A 132 -15.66 0.60 -3.68
CA HIS A 132 -14.38 1.19 -4.09
C HIS A 132 -13.38 1.27 -2.93
N LEU A 133 -13.85 1.55 -1.71
CA LEU A 133 -13.00 1.64 -0.54
C LEU A 133 -12.89 0.27 0.13
N LEU A 134 -11.66 -0.21 0.36
CA LEU A 134 -11.40 -1.46 1.08
C LEU A 134 -12.12 -1.52 2.43
N ARG A 135 -12.21 -0.40 3.15
CA ARG A 135 -12.96 -0.29 4.41
C ARG A 135 -14.41 -0.74 4.23
N ASP A 136 -15.07 -0.22 3.20
CA ASP A 136 -16.50 -0.43 2.98
C ASP A 136 -16.74 -1.86 2.46
N LEU A 137 -15.81 -2.38 1.63
CA LEU A 137 -15.78 -3.78 1.20
C LEU A 137 -15.72 -4.75 2.40
N LEU A 138 -14.87 -4.45 3.40
CA LEU A 138 -14.72 -5.25 4.63
C LEU A 138 -15.91 -5.11 5.60
N MET A 139 -16.85 -4.20 5.36
CA MET A 139 -18.09 -4.07 6.13
C MET A 139 -19.27 -4.78 5.47
N THR A 140 -19.04 -5.57 4.42
CA THR A 140 -20.12 -6.28 3.71
C THR A 140 -20.44 -7.63 4.35
N ASP A 141 -21.72 -7.94 4.48
CA ASP A 141 -22.19 -9.28 4.90
C ASP A 141 -21.66 -10.38 3.97
N ALA A 142 -21.48 -10.08 2.68
CA ALA A 142 -20.99 -11.03 1.70
C ALA A 142 -19.62 -11.61 2.10
N LEU A 143 -18.65 -10.75 2.44
CA LEU A 143 -17.33 -11.22 2.85
C LEU A 143 -17.36 -11.83 4.26
N THR A 144 -18.14 -11.28 5.18
CA THR A 144 -18.28 -11.84 6.52
C THR A 144 -18.87 -13.25 6.51
N ASN A 145 -19.91 -13.50 5.70
CA ASN A 145 -20.52 -14.82 5.59
C ASN A 145 -19.55 -15.85 4.99
N LEU A 146 -18.66 -15.43 4.09
CA LEU A 146 -17.67 -16.30 3.46
C LEU A 146 -16.46 -16.58 4.38
N LEU A 147 -15.87 -15.53 4.96
CA LEU A 147 -14.59 -15.59 5.69
C LEU A 147 -14.77 -15.71 7.21
N GLY A 148 -15.91 -15.29 7.74
CA GLY A 148 -16.22 -15.24 9.17
C GLY A 148 -15.73 -13.96 9.87
N GLU A 149 -16.37 -13.65 10.99
CA GLU A 149 -16.18 -12.39 11.74
C GLU A 149 -14.72 -12.16 12.15
N THR A 150 -14.03 -13.20 12.64
CA THR A 150 -12.65 -13.08 13.13
C THR A 150 -11.69 -12.66 12.02
N THR A 151 -11.79 -13.26 10.83
CA THR A 151 -10.93 -12.91 9.69
C THR A 151 -11.20 -11.48 9.22
N ILE A 152 -12.47 -11.08 9.13
CA ILE A 152 -12.86 -9.71 8.77
C ILE A 152 -12.37 -8.71 9.81
N PHE A 153 -12.52 -9.01 11.10
CA PHE A 153 -12.03 -8.16 12.19
C PHE A 153 -10.53 -7.90 12.08
N LEU A 154 -9.70 -8.93 11.89
CA LEU A 154 -8.25 -8.75 11.75
C LEU A 154 -7.87 -7.98 10.48
N LEU A 155 -8.56 -8.21 9.36
CA LEU A 155 -8.40 -7.43 8.13
C LEU A 155 -8.74 -5.95 8.34
N ARG A 156 -9.80 -5.65 9.10
CA ARG A 156 -10.22 -4.28 9.41
C ARG A 156 -9.25 -3.55 10.32
N VAL A 157 -8.70 -4.24 11.33
CA VAL A 157 -7.66 -3.72 12.23
C VAL A 157 -6.38 -3.39 11.44
N LEU A 158 -6.00 -4.27 10.50
CA LEU A 158 -4.74 -4.15 9.77
C LEU A 158 -4.78 -3.20 8.57
N LEU A 159 -5.79 -3.34 7.69
CA LEU A 159 -5.80 -2.73 6.36
C LEU A 159 -6.93 -1.72 6.14
N GLY A 160 -8.11 -1.97 6.72
CA GLY A 160 -9.34 -1.32 6.29
C GLY A 160 -9.69 -0.01 6.99
N SER A 161 -9.61 0.04 8.32
CA SER A 161 -10.13 1.18 9.06
C SER A 161 -9.09 2.32 9.15
N PRO A 162 -9.46 3.59 8.88
CA PRO A 162 -8.59 4.73 9.16
C PRO A 162 -8.25 4.86 10.66
N ASN A 163 -9.09 4.27 11.52
CA ASN A 163 -8.87 4.23 12.96
C ASN A 163 -8.00 3.02 13.40
N GLY A 164 -7.73 2.07 12.50
CA GLY A 164 -6.83 0.94 12.76
C GLY A 164 -5.39 1.29 12.38
N ILE A 165 -4.58 0.26 12.15
CA ILE A 165 -3.21 0.44 11.64
C ILE A 165 -3.24 1.09 10.25
N ASN A 166 -4.26 0.78 9.45
CA ASN A 166 -4.45 1.34 8.10
C ASN A 166 -3.21 1.13 7.21
N LEU A 167 -2.59 -0.05 7.31
CA LEU A 167 -1.27 -0.33 6.72
C LEU A 167 -1.27 -0.09 5.22
N ARG A 168 -2.35 -0.43 4.51
CA ARG A 168 -2.55 -0.16 3.08
C ARG A 168 -2.32 1.30 2.76
N ASN A 169 -3.00 2.22 3.44
CA ASN A 169 -2.86 3.64 3.14
C ASN A 169 -1.51 4.20 3.62
N LEU A 170 -0.99 3.70 4.75
CA LEU A 170 0.33 4.15 5.23
C LEU A 170 1.44 3.87 4.20
N VAL A 171 1.53 2.64 3.70
CA VAL A 171 2.59 2.27 2.75
C VAL A 171 2.40 2.94 1.39
N TRP A 172 1.18 2.98 0.85
CA TRP A 172 0.91 3.58 -0.46
C TRP A 172 1.04 5.11 -0.50
N HIS A 173 0.88 5.78 0.64
CA HIS A 173 1.17 7.22 0.77
C HIS A 173 2.64 7.54 1.09
N GLY A 174 3.49 6.51 1.26
CA GLY A 174 4.92 6.68 1.43
C GLY A 174 5.36 7.19 2.80
N PHE A 175 4.53 6.99 3.84
CA PHE A 175 4.90 7.43 5.20
C PHE A 175 6.03 6.60 5.82
N PRO A 176 5.95 5.25 5.83
CA PRO A 176 7.00 4.45 6.44
C PRO A 176 8.21 4.35 5.54
N SER A 177 9.39 4.41 6.14
CA SER A 177 10.64 4.05 5.49
C SER A 177 11.03 2.60 5.80
N GLU A 178 12.00 2.06 5.07
CA GLU A 178 12.47 0.70 5.33
C GLU A 178 13.01 0.58 6.77
N GLY A 179 12.59 -0.46 7.50
CA GLY A 179 12.90 -0.65 8.91
C GLY A 179 11.90 -0.01 9.89
N GLU A 180 11.00 0.86 9.43
CA GLU A 180 9.92 1.43 10.27
C GLU A 180 8.66 0.56 10.33
N VAL A 181 8.62 -0.53 9.55
CA VAL A 181 7.54 -1.52 9.55
C VAL A 181 8.10 -2.90 9.79
N SER A 182 7.55 -3.61 10.78
CA SER A 182 7.96 -4.98 11.09
C SER A 182 7.70 -5.94 9.91
N GLY A 183 8.67 -6.81 9.62
CA GLY A 183 8.52 -7.87 8.62
C GLY A 183 7.41 -8.88 8.95
N LEU A 184 6.94 -8.93 10.20
CA LEU A 184 5.84 -9.80 10.62
C LEU A 184 4.53 -9.47 9.91
N TYR A 185 4.30 -8.20 9.55
CA TYR A 185 3.13 -7.81 8.76
C TYR A 185 3.11 -8.48 7.39
N ARG A 186 4.26 -8.52 6.72
CA ARG A 186 4.42 -9.20 5.43
C ARG A 186 4.12 -10.69 5.58
N ASN A 187 4.72 -11.33 6.58
CA ASN A 187 4.52 -12.77 6.81
C ASN A 187 3.05 -13.08 7.07
N PHE A 188 2.41 -12.32 7.96
CA PHE A 188 1.00 -12.51 8.29
C PHE A 188 0.07 -12.32 7.08
N LEU A 189 0.30 -11.33 6.22
CA LEU A 189 -0.50 -11.15 5.01
C LEU A 189 -0.38 -12.34 4.04
N VAL A 190 0.81 -12.91 3.89
CA VAL A 190 1.00 -14.14 3.08
C VAL A 190 0.23 -15.32 3.69
N GLU A 191 0.36 -15.53 4.99
CA GLU A 191 -0.32 -16.61 5.71
C GLU A 191 -1.83 -16.45 5.70
N MET A 192 -2.32 -15.23 5.79
CA MET A 192 -3.73 -14.90 5.67
C MET A 192 -4.26 -15.24 4.28
N LEU A 193 -3.56 -14.85 3.20
CA LEU A 193 -3.95 -15.20 1.84
C LEU A 193 -3.97 -16.73 1.63
N ASN A 194 -2.95 -17.42 2.14
CA ASN A 194 -2.87 -18.88 2.06
C ASN A 194 -4.01 -19.54 2.84
N SER A 195 -4.31 -19.07 4.05
CA SER A 195 -5.36 -19.64 4.88
C SER A 195 -6.77 -19.38 4.33
N ILE A 196 -7.02 -18.20 3.76
CA ILE A 196 -8.25 -17.93 3.01
C ILE A 196 -8.37 -18.93 1.85
N GLY A 197 -7.30 -19.12 1.08
CA GLY A 197 -7.30 -20.06 -0.04
C GLY A 197 -7.65 -21.49 0.36
N GLY A 198 -7.03 -22.01 1.44
CA GLY A 198 -7.35 -23.35 1.95
C GLY A 198 -8.83 -23.49 2.32
N ARG A 199 -9.41 -22.48 2.96
CA ARG A 199 -10.84 -22.45 3.28
C ARG A 199 -11.72 -22.41 2.03
N LEU A 200 -11.34 -21.65 1.00
CA LEU A 200 -12.10 -21.60 -0.26
C LEU A 200 -12.09 -22.98 -0.95
N GLU A 201 -10.96 -23.68 -0.92
CA GLU A 201 -10.85 -25.05 -1.45
C GLU A 201 -11.71 -26.04 -0.67
N GLU A 202 -11.71 -25.99 0.67
CA GLU A 202 -12.59 -26.81 1.51
C GLU A 202 -14.08 -26.61 1.21
N LEU A 203 -14.46 -25.36 0.90
CA LEU A 203 -15.83 -25.01 0.50
C LEU A 203 -16.16 -25.33 -0.96
N GLY A 204 -15.17 -25.74 -1.77
CA GLY A 204 -15.33 -25.88 -3.22
C GLY A 204 -15.66 -24.56 -3.93
N PHE A 205 -15.26 -23.43 -3.35
CA PHE A 205 -15.58 -22.09 -3.85
C PHE A 205 -14.66 -21.71 -5.01
N VAL A 206 -15.25 -21.49 -6.19
CA VAL A 206 -14.52 -21.09 -7.41
C VAL A 206 -14.61 -19.58 -7.58
N VAL A 207 -13.47 -18.88 -7.51
CA VAL A 207 -13.40 -17.42 -7.60
C VAL A 207 -13.57 -16.95 -9.04
N GLU A 208 -14.48 -16.02 -9.26
CA GLU A 208 -14.59 -15.24 -10.49
C GLU A 208 -13.67 -14.01 -10.43
N PHE A 209 -12.90 -13.81 -11.50
CA PHE A 209 -11.96 -12.69 -11.60
C PHE A 209 -12.54 -11.56 -12.41
N ARG A 210 -12.58 -10.36 -11.81
CA ARG A 210 -12.91 -9.14 -12.56
C ARG A 210 -11.87 -8.89 -13.67
N SER A 211 -12.35 -8.37 -14.79
CA SER A 211 -11.47 -7.99 -15.90
C SER A 211 -10.71 -6.72 -15.55
N CYS A 212 -9.39 -6.76 -15.76
CA CYS A 212 -8.47 -5.64 -15.58
C CYS A 212 -7.95 -5.14 -16.93
N LEU A 213 -8.84 -4.87 -17.89
CA LEU A 213 -8.43 -4.31 -19.18
C LEU A 213 -7.99 -2.85 -18.99
N GLN A 214 -6.70 -2.66 -18.74
CA GLN A 214 -6.09 -1.37 -18.47
C GLN A 214 -4.90 -1.16 -19.44
N GLU A 215 -4.86 -0.03 -20.14
CA GLU A 215 -3.68 0.40 -20.91
C GLU A 215 -2.69 1.09 -19.96
N SER A 216 -1.83 0.33 -19.29
CA SER A 216 -0.78 0.87 -18.40
C SER A 216 0.19 1.82 -19.12
N ASN A 217 0.44 1.58 -20.41
CA ASN A 217 1.26 2.43 -21.27
C ASN A 217 0.53 3.69 -21.76
N LEU A 218 -0.73 3.90 -21.40
CA LEU A 218 -1.52 5.04 -21.86
C LEU A 218 -0.83 6.36 -21.50
N LEU A 219 -0.27 6.46 -20.29
CA LEU A 219 0.46 7.64 -19.83
C LEU A 219 1.63 7.96 -20.76
N VAL A 220 2.55 7.01 -20.93
CA VAL A 220 3.74 7.14 -21.78
C VAL A 220 3.35 7.49 -23.21
N ARG A 221 2.35 6.79 -23.76
CA ARG A 221 1.89 7.01 -25.15
C ARG A 221 1.23 8.38 -25.34
N LYS A 222 0.38 8.81 -24.40
CA LYS A 222 -0.37 10.07 -24.52
C LYS A 222 0.53 11.29 -24.33
N MET A 223 1.47 11.20 -23.42
CA MET A 223 2.44 12.27 -23.14
C MET A 223 3.66 12.22 -24.07
N ASN A 224 3.80 11.18 -24.90
CA ASN A 224 4.95 10.98 -25.79
C ASN A 224 6.29 11.10 -25.05
N LEU A 225 6.38 10.46 -23.87
CA LEU A 225 7.55 10.58 -23.00
C LEU A 225 8.81 9.99 -23.69
N PRO A 226 9.90 10.75 -23.80
CA PRO A 226 11.14 10.25 -24.39
C PRO A 226 11.81 9.24 -23.47
N ARG A 227 12.74 8.46 -24.04
CA ARG A 227 13.61 7.61 -23.23
C ARG A 227 14.48 8.49 -22.34
N PHE A 228 14.46 8.19 -21.05
CA PHE A 228 15.18 8.93 -20.01
C PHE A 228 16.40 8.17 -19.52
N ASP A 229 17.50 8.90 -19.31
CA ASP A 229 18.68 8.36 -18.63
C ASP A 229 18.50 8.43 -17.11
N VAL A 230 18.23 7.27 -16.52
CA VAL A 230 17.97 7.12 -15.08
C VAL A 230 19.18 7.53 -14.21
N ALA A 231 20.39 7.59 -14.77
CA ALA A 231 21.55 8.10 -14.04
C ALA A 231 21.38 9.58 -13.62
N LEU A 232 20.66 10.37 -14.40
CA LEU A 232 20.37 11.77 -14.06
C LEU A 232 19.49 11.88 -12.82
N LEU A 233 18.49 10.99 -12.68
CA LEU A 233 17.67 10.92 -11.48
C LEU A 233 18.48 10.50 -10.27
N GLU A 234 19.38 9.52 -10.42
CA GLU A 234 20.27 9.10 -9.34
C GLU A 234 21.18 10.23 -8.85
N GLU A 235 21.72 11.05 -9.77
CA GLU A 235 22.51 12.22 -9.44
C GLU A 235 21.71 13.27 -8.66
N VAL A 236 20.50 13.60 -9.13
CA VAL A 236 19.58 14.53 -8.44
C VAL A 236 19.21 13.99 -7.06
N VAL A 237 18.83 12.72 -6.95
CA VAL A 237 18.49 12.09 -5.68
C VAL A 237 19.67 12.10 -4.73
N THR A 238 20.90 11.93 -5.21
CA THR A 238 22.10 11.90 -4.36
C THR A 238 22.52 13.31 -3.91
N SER A 239 22.34 14.32 -4.76
CA SER A 239 22.85 15.68 -4.50
C SER A 239 21.81 16.67 -3.95
N SER A 240 20.51 16.43 -4.16
CA SER A 240 19.43 17.34 -3.80
C SER A 240 19.43 17.68 -2.30
N SER A 241 19.29 18.95 -1.98
CA SER A 241 19.18 19.44 -0.60
C SER A 241 17.73 19.39 -0.07
N GLU A 242 16.77 19.30 -1.00
CA GLU A 242 15.34 19.30 -0.80
C GLU A 242 14.84 17.92 -0.32
N LEU A 243 15.53 16.85 -0.71
CA LEU A 243 15.22 15.49 -0.28
C LEU A 243 15.73 15.19 1.13
N GLN A 244 14.83 14.70 1.97
CA GLN A 244 15.20 14.21 3.29
C GLN A 244 16.00 12.90 3.17
N GLU A 245 16.96 12.69 4.07
CA GLU A 245 17.80 11.47 4.09
C GLU A 245 16.96 10.20 4.09
N ILE A 246 15.87 10.20 4.86
CA ILE A 246 14.95 9.08 4.99
C ILE A 246 14.23 8.72 3.67
N GLN A 247 13.91 9.71 2.82
CA GLN A 247 13.34 9.48 1.48
C GLN A 247 14.39 8.98 0.49
N ARG A 248 15.63 9.46 0.65
CA ARG A 248 16.72 9.18 -0.29
C ARG A 248 16.97 7.68 -0.46
N ALA A 249 16.88 6.92 0.63
CA ALA A 249 16.99 5.46 0.58
C ALA A 249 15.89 4.81 -0.29
N GLY A 250 14.64 5.27 -0.19
CA GLY A 250 13.52 4.78 -1.00
C GLY A 250 13.67 5.09 -2.49
N TRP A 251 14.11 6.31 -2.82
CA TRP A 251 14.42 6.71 -4.20
C TRP A 251 15.54 5.87 -4.81
N LEU A 252 16.67 5.74 -4.12
CA LEU A 252 17.80 4.93 -4.58
C LEU A 252 17.42 3.45 -4.75
N ARG A 253 16.58 2.91 -3.85
CA ARG A 253 16.06 1.54 -4.02
C ARG A 253 15.18 1.40 -5.26
N SER A 254 14.36 2.40 -5.56
CA SER A 254 13.51 2.41 -6.77
C SER A 254 14.36 2.37 -8.04
N ILE A 255 15.43 3.16 -8.09
CA ILE A 255 16.40 3.19 -9.20
C ILE A 255 17.12 1.85 -9.33
N ALA A 256 17.54 1.24 -8.21
CA ALA A 256 18.17 -0.08 -8.24
C ALA A 256 17.23 -1.16 -8.81
N LEU A 257 15.96 -1.17 -8.39
CA LEU A 257 14.95 -2.10 -8.92
C LEU A 257 14.76 -1.95 -10.43
N TYR A 258 14.78 -0.72 -10.96
CA TYR A 258 14.77 -0.49 -12.41
C TYR A 258 15.98 -1.11 -13.11
N LYS A 259 17.18 -0.86 -12.59
CA LYS A 259 18.44 -1.40 -13.15
C LYS A 259 18.50 -2.93 -13.08
N GLU A 260 17.85 -3.54 -12.08
CA GLU A 260 17.70 -4.99 -11.92
C GLU A 260 16.62 -5.59 -12.85
N GLY A 261 15.90 -4.78 -13.64
CA GLY A 261 14.80 -5.22 -14.51
C GLY A 261 13.50 -5.53 -13.75
N GLN A 262 13.40 -5.17 -12.47
CA GLN A 262 12.20 -5.34 -11.65
C GLN A 262 11.26 -4.14 -11.80
N PHE A 263 10.74 -3.92 -13.02
CA PHE A 263 9.98 -2.72 -13.37
C PHE A 263 8.71 -2.52 -12.54
N TYR A 264 7.92 -3.57 -12.32
CA TYR A 264 6.74 -3.50 -11.45
C TYR A 264 7.10 -3.05 -10.02
N CYS A 265 8.10 -3.67 -9.41
CA CYS A 265 8.58 -3.32 -8.08
C CYS A 265 9.14 -1.88 -8.02
N CYS A 266 9.83 -1.45 -9.08
CA CYS A 266 10.30 -0.08 -9.22
C CYS A 266 9.14 0.92 -9.18
N VAL A 267 8.09 0.71 -9.98
CA VAL A 267 6.93 1.60 -10.02
C VAL A 267 6.16 1.58 -8.69
N CYS A 268 5.99 0.41 -8.06
CA CYS A 268 5.41 0.31 -6.72
C CYS A 268 6.18 1.16 -5.69
N MET A 269 7.50 1.19 -5.76
CA MET A 269 8.33 1.92 -4.80
C MET A 269 8.41 3.42 -5.10
N VAL A 270 8.51 3.82 -6.37
CA VAL A 270 8.75 5.23 -6.73
C VAL A 270 7.51 6.11 -6.52
N LEU A 271 6.30 5.59 -6.76
CA LEU A 271 5.07 6.38 -6.66
C LEU A 271 4.79 6.88 -5.23
N PRO A 272 4.92 6.05 -4.17
CA PRO A 272 4.84 6.54 -2.79
C PRO A 272 5.92 7.58 -2.44
N GLN A 273 7.14 7.46 -3.00
CA GLN A 273 8.19 8.45 -2.76
C GLN A 273 7.82 9.81 -3.37
N LEU A 274 7.25 9.80 -4.57
CA LEU A 274 6.75 10.98 -5.26
C LEU A 274 5.60 11.64 -4.50
N GLU A 275 4.63 10.87 -4.01
CA GLU A 275 3.55 11.38 -3.16
C GLU A 275 4.08 12.05 -1.89
N MET A 276 5.02 11.40 -1.20
CA MET A 276 5.59 11.96 0.01
C MET A 276 6.39 13.25 -0.27
N PHE A 277 7.13 13.30 -1.38
CA PHE A 277 7.82 14.52 -1.81
C PHE A 277 6.84 15.69 -2.02
N LEU A 278 5.77 15.49 -2.79
CA LEU A 278 4.74 16.51 -3.01
C LEU A 278 4.07 16.95 -1.70
N ARG A 279 3.83 16.00 -0.79
CA ARG A 279 3.23 16.26 0.52
C ARG A 279 4.10 17.11 1.43
N ILE A 280 5.41 16.83 1.45
CA ILE A 280 6.38 17.63 2.21
C ILE A 280 6.45 19.05 1.66
N LEU A 281 6.51 19.20 0.33
CA LEU A 281 6.51 20.51 -0.31
C LEU A 281 5.24 21.29 0.03
N TYR A 282 4.06 20.69 -0.14
CA TYR A 282 2.79 21.31 0.22
C TYR A 282 2.76 21.70 1.71
N GLY A 283 3.16 20.79 2.60
CA GLY A 283 3.25 21.04 4.03
C GLY A 283 4.18 22.21 4.36
N GLY A 284 5.33 22.31 3.68
CA GLY A 284 6.28 23.40 3.81
C GLY A 284 5.73 24.75 3.33
N LEU A 285 5.02 24.77 2.20
CA LEU A 285 4.39 25.98 1.67
C LEU A 285 3.35 26.54 2.65
N TYR A 286 2.59 25.67 3.31
CA TYR A 286 1.45 26.06 4.16
C TYR A 286 1.71 25.98 5.66
N GLY A 287 2.90 25.57 6.09
CA GLY A 287 3.21 25.33 7.50
C GLY A 287 2.35 24.23 8.13
N ARG A 288 1.93 23.24 7.34
CA ARG A 288 1.10 22.10 7.79
C ARG A 288 1.97 20.89 8.10
N ASP A 289 1.57 20.13 9.11
CA ASP A 289 2.20 18.85 9.42
C ASP A 289 1.87 17.83 8.32
N PHE A 290 2.91 17.28 7.70
CA PHE A 290 2.78 16.30 6.61
C PHE A 290 2.93 14.85 7.09
N ARG A 291 3.16 14.63 8.40
CA ARG A 291 3.32 13.29 8.99
C ARG A 291 1.99 12.56 9.11
N ALA A 292 2.03 11.23 9.12
CA ALA A 292 0.87 10.42 9.44
C ALA A 292 0.58 10.50 10.95
N LYS A 293 -0.70 10.71 11.28
CA LYS A 293 -1.25 10.67 12.64
C LYS A 293 -2.54 9.84 12.66
N ILE A 294 -2.90 9.31 13.81
CA ILE A 294 -4.00 8.35 13.92
C ILE A 294 -5.39 9.01 13.97
N ASP A 295 -5.46 10.26 14.42
CA ASP A 295 -6.69 11.01 14.70
C ASP A 295 -6.86 12.26 13.80
N GLU A 296 -5.97 12.44 12.82
CA GLU A 296 -6.03 13.53 11.85
C GLU A 296 -6.01 13.00 10.41
N TYR A 297 -6.74 13.67 9.53
CA TYR A 297 -6.67 13.38 8.10
C TYR A 297 -5.30 13.77 7.53
N TYR A 298 -4.80 12.94 6.63
CA TYR A 298 -3.58 13.24 5.92
C TYR A 298 -3.81 14.35 4.87
N ILE A 299 -2.74 15.05 4.49
CA ILE A 299 -2.73 15.85 3.26
C ILE A 299 -2.86 14.88 2.08
N ILE A 300 -4.02 14.82 1.44
CA ILE A 300 -4.28 13.92 0.31
C ILE A 300 -3.90 14.58 -1.02
N MET A 301 -3.69 13.76 -2.06
CA MET A 301 -3.31 14.26 -3.39
C MET A 301 -4.33 15.23 -3.98
N ASP A 302 -5.63 14.99 -3.76
CA ASP A 302 -6.68 15.90 -4.25
C ASP A 302 -6.47 17.33 -3.74
N THR A 303 -6.16 17.50 -2.45
CA THR A 303 -5.83 18.81 -1.86
C THR A 303 -4.56 19.43 -2.46
N ILE A 304 -3.57 18.61 -2.83
CA ILE A 304 -2.33 19.11 -3.44
C ILE A 304 -2.58 19.64 -4.86
N PHE A 305 -3.49 19.03 -5.61
CA PHE A 305 -3.78 19.38 -7.01
C PHE A 305 -4.95 20.36 -7.19
N GLU A 306 -5.78 20.58 -6.17
CA GLU A 306 -6.83 21.62 -6.19
C GLU A 306 -6.27 22.99 -6.61
N GLU A 307 -6.96 23.70 -7.50
CA GLU A 307 -6.51 25.03 -7.97
C GLU A 307 -6.66 26.10 -6.88
N PHE A 308 -7.69 25.97 -6.04
CA PHE A 308 -7.99 26.89 -4.95
C PHE A 308 -8.15 26.10 -3.65
N GLU A 309 -7.64 26.65 -2.55
CA GLU A 309 -7.84 26.06 -1.25
C GLU A 309 -9.31 26.11 -0.82
N SER A 310 -9.84 24.98 -0.39
CA SER A 310 -11.24 24.83 0.05
C SER A 310 -11.67 25.74 1.20
N VAL A 311 -10.74 26.23 2.03
CA VAL A 311 -11.05 27.07 3.22
C VAL A 311 -10.83 28.54 2.97
N THR A 312 -9.71 28.91 2.34
CA THR A 312 -9.30 30.31 2.16
C THR A 312 -9.76 30.89 0.84
N GLU A 313 -10.18 30.03 -0.11
CA GLU A 313 -10.44 30.37 -1.53
C GLU A 313 -9.24 31.02 -2.23
N ALA A 314 -8.06 31.03 -1.59
CA ALA A 314 -6.84 31.52 -2.18
C ALA A 314 -6.33 30.49 -3.21
N ARG A 315 -5.63 30.99 -4.24
CA ARG A 315 -4.97 30.11 -5.20
C ARG A 315 -3.97 29.20 -4.49
N ASN A 316 -4.00 27.92 -4.81
CA ASN A 316 -3.07 26.95 -4.26
C ASN A 316 -1.64 27.27 -4.71
N ARG A 317 -0.75 27.47 -3.76
CA ARG A 317 0.66 27.86 -3.95
C ARG A 317 1.50 26.79 -4.65
N MET A 318 1.00 25.56 -4.77
CA MET A 318 1.60 24.56 -5.67
C MET A 318 1.64 25.06 -7.11
N HIS A 319 0.61 25.81 -7.55
CA HIS A 319 0.53 26.43 -8.89
C HIS A 319 1.43 27.65 -9.06
N ASP A 320 1.97 28.20 -7.96
CA ASP A 320 3.03 29.21 -8.02
C ASP A 320 4.42 28.57 -8.04
N TYR A 321 4.55 27.35 -7.52
CA TYR A 321 5.81 26.61 -7.43
C TYR A 321 6.10 25.82 -8.71
N PHE A 322 5.12 25.07 -9.21
CA PHE A 322 5.22 24.27 -10.42
C PHE A 322 4.49 24.93 -11.58
N ARG A 323 4.96 24.67 -12.80
CA ARG A 323 4.18 24.91 -14.01
C ARG A 323 2.91 24.07 -14.00
N ILE A 324 1.85 24.58 -14.63
CA ILE A 324 0.56 23.88 -14.72
C ILE A 324 0.71 22.52 -15.43
N ASP A 325 1.47 22.46 -16.53
CA ASP A 325 1.67 21.23 -17.31
C ASP A 325 2.31 20.11 -16.46
N LEU A 326 3.20 20.48 -15.54
CA LEU A 326 3.82 19.55 -14.60
C LEU A 326 2.84 19.01 -13.56
N LEU A 327 1.99 19.89 -13.01
CA LEU A 327 0.95 19.49 -12.07
C LEU A 327 -0.11 18.61 -12.74
N GLU A 328 -0.49 18.92 -13.98
CA GLU A 328 -1.41 18.11 -14.77
C GLU A 328 -0.83 16.73 -15.08
N ALA A 329 0.46 16.66 -15.47
CA ALA A 329 1.17 15.39 -15.64
C ALA A 329 1.16 14.53 -14.37
N MET A 330 1.36 15.13 -13.20
CA MET A 330 1.30 14.43 -11.93
C MET A 330 -0.11 14.00 -11.57
N TYR A 331 -1.10 14.85 -11.84
CA TYR A 331 -2.50 14.51 -11.66
C TYR A 331 -2.91 13.32 -12.54
N ASP A 332 -2.46 13.26 -13.79
CA ASP A 332 -2.70 12.14 -14.71
C ASP A 332 -2.02 10.84 -14.27
N LEU A 333 -0.80 10.93 -13.73
CA LEU A 333 -0.09 9.78 -13.17
C LEU A 333 -0.78 9.24 -11.92
N LEU A 334 -1.28 10.12 -11.04
CA LEU A 334 -1.73 9.78 -9.70
C LEU A 334 -3.25 9.55 -9.56
N SER A 335 -4.09 10.47 -10.05
CA SER A 335 -5.49 10.61 -9.60
C SER A 335 -6.54 10.90 -10.69
N ALA A 336 -6.18 11.30 -11.90
CA ALA A 336 -7.13 11.76 -12.92
C ALA A 336 -8.22 10.73 -13.30
N ILE A 337 -9.45 10.84 -12.79
CA ILE A 337 -10.51 9.81 -12.90
C ILE A 337 -10.73 9.29 -14.34
N LYS A 338 -10.58 10.14 -15.36
CA LYS A 338 -10.71 9.76 -16.79
C LYS A 338 -9.38 9.55 -17.52
N GLY A 339 -8.26 9.71 -16.81
CA GLY A 339 -6.90 9.60 -17.31
C GLY A 339 -6.21 8.26 -16.97
N PRO A 340 -4.88 8.19 -17.16
CA PRO A 340 -4.10 6.97 -16.98
C PRO A 340 -4.12 6.40 -15.56
N ARG A 341 -4.04 7.26 -14.52
CA ARG A 341 -4.09 6.90 -13.09
C ARG A 341 -3.29 5.67 -12.72
N LEU A 342 -2.04 5.63 -13.16
CA LEU A 342 -1.20 4.46 -12.97
C LEU A 342 -1.07 4.09 -11.48
N ARG A 343 -0.88 5.10 -10.62
CA ARG A 343 -0.80 4.90 -9.17
C ARG A 343 -2.06 4.27 -8.60
N ASP A 344 -3.22 4.86 -8.90
CA ASP A 344 -4.52 4.42 -8.38
C ASP A 344 -4.71 2.93 -8.67
N LYS A 345 -4.61 2.57 -9.95
CA LYS A 345 -4.78 1.20 -10.46
C LYS A 345 -3.78 0.22 -9.85
N LEU A 346 -2.52 0.63 -9.73
CA LEU A 346 -1.47 -0.19 -9.12
C LEU A 346 -1.78 -0.46 -7.64
N SER A 347 -2.19 0.58 -6.88
CA SER A 347 -2.50 0.45 -5.46
C SER A 347 -3.72 -0.41 -5.17
N HIS A 348 -4.69 -0.45 -6.09
CA HIS A 348 -5.88 -1.31 -6.03
C HIS A 348 -5.64 -2.73 -6.59
N GLY A 349 -4.41 -3.05 -7.00
CA GLY A 349 -4.03 -4.37 -7.52
C GLY A 349 -4.64 -4.68 -8.89
N GLU A 350 -5.07 -3.66 -9.63
CA GLU A 350 -5.70 -3.82 -10.95
C GLU A 350 -4.70 -4.08 -12.07
N LEU A 351 -3.40 -3.99 -11.80
CA LEU A 351 -2.34 -4.24 -12.78
C LEU A 351 -1.61 -5.54 -12.44
N GLN A 352 -1.23 -6.27 -13.49
CA GLN A 352 -0.37 -7.45 -13.43
C GLN A 352 1.10 -7.05 -13.57
N SER A 353 2.01 -7.97 -13.23
CA SER A 353 3.45 -7.71 -13.44
C SER A 353 3.81 -7.37 -14.88
N THR A 354 3.12 -8.01 -15.84
CA THR A 354 3.35 -7.82 -17.28
C THR A 354 2.84 -6.49 -17.82
N ASP A 355 1.97 -5.81 -17.08
CA ASP A 355 1.45 -4.52 -17.50
C ASP A 355 2.48 -3.40 -17.29
N ILE A 356 3.49 -3.62 -16.44
CA ILE A 356 4.55 -2.64 -16.18
C ILE A 356 5.86 -3.08 -16.84
N ASP A 357 6.09 -2.58 -18.05
CA ASP A 357 7.32 -2.81 -18.81
C ASP A 357 8.41 -1.74 -18.52
N GLU A 358 9.56 -1.87 -19.20
CA GLU A 358 10.66 -0.90 -19.09
C GLU A 358 10.20 0.51 -19.46
N ASN A 359 9.36 0.67 -20.50
CA ASN A 359 8.93 1.98 -20.98
C ASN A 359 8.05 2.69 -19.94
N VAL A 360 7.11 1.97 -19.34
CA VAL A 360 6.26 2.50 -18.26
C VAL A 360 7.12 2.91 -17.08
N ALA A 361 8.02 2.04 -16.60
CA ALA A 361 8.89 2.37 -15.48
C ALA A 361 9.82 3.54 -15.79
N ASN A 362 10.41 3.59 -16.99
CA ASN A 362 11.27 4.69 -17.44
C ASN A 362 10.50 6.02 -17.48
N GLY A 363 9.27 6.02 -18.01
CA GLY A 363 8.40 7.19 -18.04
C GLY A 363 8.04 7.70 -16.64
N VAL A 364 7.75 6.81 -15.70
CA VAL A 364 7.50 7.22 -14.30
C VAL A 364 8.76 7.82 -13.65
N LEU A 365 9.94 7.27 -13.93
CA LEU A 365 11.21 7.81 -13.44
C LEU A 365 11.54 9.16 -14.08
N LEU A 366 11.24 9.36 -15.36
CA LEU A 366 11.35 10.67 -16.03
C LEU A 366 10.45 11.71 -15.35
N LEU A 367 9.18 11.37 -15.15
CA LEU A 367 8.23 12.26 -14.48
C LEU A 367 8.67 12.60 -13.05
N SER A 368 9.26 11.63 -12.36
CA SER A 368 9.85 11.85 -11.03
C SER A 368 11.04 12.80 -11.09
N TYR A 369 11.95 12.65 -12.05
CA TYR A 369 13.08 13.54 -12.26
C TYR A 369 12.61 14.97 -12.51
N VAL A 370 11.71 15.15 -13.47
CA VAL A 370 11.17 16.44 -13.88
C VAL A 370 10.50 17.17 -12.70
N ILE A 371 9.79 16.46 -11.83
CA ILE A 371 9.19 17.05 -10.63
C ILE A 371 10.22 17.40 -9.57
N LEU A 372 11.21 16.53 -9.32
CA LEU A 372 12.25 16.78 -8.32
C LEU A 372 13.12 17.99 -8.70
N THR A 373 13.38 18.19 -10.00
CA THR A 373 14.16 19.33 -10.51
C THR A 373 13.31 20.57 -10.78
N ASN A 374 11.97 20.46 -10.69
CA ASN A 374 11.03 21.49 -11.14
C ASN A 374 11.41 21.97 -12.56
N ASP A 375 11.60 21.02 -13.48
CA ASP A 375 12.16 21.31 -14.80
C ASP A 375 11.22 22.18 -15.63
N SER A 376 11.62 23.46 -15.77
CA SER A 376 10.87 24.44 -16.55
C SER A 376 10.79 24.14 -18.05
N SER A 377 11.55 23.17 -18.58
CA SER A 377 11.57 22.79 -19.99
C SER A 377 10.60 21.67 -20.37
N PHE A 378 9.92 21.05 -19.39
CA PHE A 378 8.87 20.08 -19.66
C PHE A 378 7.64 20.77 -20.29
N GLU A 379 7.19 20.25 -21.43
CA GLU A 379 6.04 20.74 -22.22
C GLU A 379 5.05 19.60 -22.51
#